data_AF-A0A396C1D8-F1
#
_entry.id   AF-A0A396C1D8-F1
#
_cell.length_a   1.000
_cell.length_b   1.000
_cell.length_c   1.000
_cell.angle_alpha   90.00
_cell.angle_beta   90.00
_cell.angle_gamma   90.00
#
_symmetry.space_group_name_H-M   'P 1'
#
loop_
_entity.id
_entity.type
_entity.pdbx_description
1 polymer ?
#
loop_
_entity_poly.entity_id
_entity_poly.type
_entity_poly.pdbx_seq_one_letter_code
_entity_poly.pdbx_strand_id
1 'polypeptide(L)'
;MSIGYQKQQETLANRIIAGLCYIKDYPCELLPHTVFIEEVGEDGSPIYNKYSLISINQREKTCMLKSCHSQEENEYNLASINIDWLVTVWNHCQELMSESRMVREHAVCRLLEHTDADLDYIDKYVDKNWRLSFSDEANIAAFNACRKQTDCRLETYLRKLLEFASVGIPAFKQSTMFRDCNAALKDIPIVKEIKVFLYSISNFERNASDEEILKAWDENDDSVEVCTIDELAAMLNDDDAGFSEQWVRIISV
;
A
#
# COMPACT_ATOMS: atom_id res chain seq x y z
N MET A 1 -0.55 49.96 -14.21
CA MET A 1 0.09 48.78 -14.85
C MET A 1 -0.14 48.86 -16.35
N SER A 2 0.89 48.70 -17.19
CA SER A 2 0.75 48.78 -18.66
C SER A 2 -0.07 47.60 -19.18
N ILE A 3 -0.99 47.85 -20.12
CA ILE A 3 -1.82 46.83 -20.82
C ILE A 3 -0.97 45.66 -21.35
N GLY A 4 0.30 45.91 -21.68
CA GLY A 4 1.23 44.86 -22.13
C GLY A 4 1.61 43.84 -21.05
N TYR A 5 1.70 44.25 -19.78
CA TYR A 5 2.12 43.38 -18.67
C TYR A 5 1.01 42.40 -18.27
N GLN A 6 -0.23 42.90 -18.14
CA GLN A 6 -1.40 42.08 -17.83
C GLN A 6 -1.61 40.98 -18.90
N LYS A 7 -1.48 41.35 -20.18
CA LYS A 7 -1.60 40.39 -21.29
C LYS A 7 -0.50 39.32 -21.28
N GLN A 8 0.71 39.66 -20.83
CA GLN A 8 1.80 38.69 -20.67
C GLN A 8 1.51 37.71 -19.53
N GLN A 9 1.00 38.19 -18.40
CA GLN A 9 0.61 37.33 -17.28
C GLN A 9 -0.52 36.38 -17.67
N GLU A 10 -1.58 36.86 -18.33
CA GLU A 10 -2.67 36.01 -18.83
C GLU A 10 -2.17 34.95 -19.81
N THR A 11 -1.26 35.31 -20.72
CA THR A 11 -0.69 34.36 -21.69
C THR A 11 0.11 33.26 -20.98
N LEU A 12 0.90 33.61 -19.97
CA LEU A 12 1.68 32.66 -19.18
C LEU A 12 0.77 31.74 -18.35
N ALA A 13 -0.22 32.31 -17.65
CA ALA A 13 -1.18 31.55 -16.85
C ALA A 13 -1.93 30.52 -17.72
N ASN A 14 -2.43 30.93 -18.89
CA ASN A 14 -3.10 30.02 -19.82
C ASN A 14 -2.19 28.88 -20.32
N ARG A 15 -0.90 29.17 -20.55
CA ARG A 15 0.06 28.14 -20.96
C ARG A 15 0.30 27.12 -19.84
N ILE A 16 0.41 27.58 -18.60
CA ILE A 16 0.59 26.70 -17.43
C ILE A 16 -0.65 25.84 -17.22
N ILE A 17 -1.84 26.44 -17.24
CA ILE A 17 -3.12 25.72 -17.11
C ILE A 17 -3.26 24.66 -18.21
N ALA A 18 -2.94 25.01 -19.46
CA ALA A 18 -2.95 24.04 -20.56
C ALA A 18 -1.96 22.89 -20.33
N GLY A 19 -0.78 23.19 -19.78
CA GLY A 19 0.20 22.18 -19.39
C GLY A 19 -0.32 21.23 -18.32
N LEU A 20 -0.86 21.77 -17.22
CA LEU A 20 -1.47 21.00 -16.14
C LEU A 20 -2.60 20.10 -16.70
N CYS A 21 -3.51 20.67 -17.48
CA CYS A 21 -4.62 19.92 -18.07
C CYS A 21 -4.19 18.86 -19.11
N TYR A 22 -2.96 18.90 -19.62
CA TYR A 22 -2.46 17.87 -20.54
C TYR A 22 -1.96 16.61 -19.80
N ILE A 23 -1.66 16.72 -18.51
CA ILE A 23 -1.17 15.60 -17.69
C ILE A 23 -2.32 14.63 -17.47
N LYS A 24 -2.12 13.39 -17.94
CA LYS A 24 -3.11 12.31 -17.83
C LYS A 24 -3.24 11.82 -16.39
N ASP A 25 -2.09 11.53 -15.77
CA ASP A 25 -1.99 10.97 -14.43
C ASP A 25 -1.03 11.83 -13.63
N TYR A 26 -1.53 12.48 -12.58
CA TYR A 26 -0.70 13.28 -11.68
C TYR A 26 0.04 12.38 -10.67
N PRO A 27 1.27 12.74 -10.26
CA PRO A 27 1.94 12.11 -9.12
C PRO A 27 1.06 12.18 -7.87
N CYS A 28 0.98 11.10 -7.09
CA CYS A 28 0.09 11.06 -5.92
C CYS A 28 0.51 12.03 -4.80
N GLU A 29 1.75 12.48 -4.80
CA GLU A 29 2.34 13.45 -3.88
C GLU A 29 2.08 14.90 -4.27
N LEU A 30 1.53 15.17 -5.46
CA LEU A 30 1.28 16.53 -5.92
C LEU A 30 0.23 17.25 -5.06
N LEU A 31 -0.78 16.51 -4.60
CA LEU A 31 -1.98 17.04 -3.93
C LEU A 31 -2.16 16.38 -2.54
N PRO A 32 -2.69 17.12 -1.54
CA PRO A 32 -3.14 18.50 -1.63
C PRO A 32 -1.97 19.52 -1.66
N HIS A 33 -2.12 20.61 -2.42
CA HIS A 33 -1.09 21.66 -2.52
C HIS A 33 -1.61 23.02 -2.02
N THR A 34 -0.76 23.80 -1.34
CA THR A 34 -1.17 25.16 -0.92
C THR A 34 -1.18 26.10 -2.12
N VAL A 35 -2.27 26.85 -2.30
CA VAL A 35 -2.41 27.89 -3.33
C VAL A 35 -3.10 29.13 -2.75
N PHE A 36 -2.96 30.27 -3.42
CA PHE A 36 -3.69 31.50 -3.08
C PHE A 36 -4.53 31.99 -4.25
N ILE A 37 -5.73 32.48 -3.94
CA ILE A 37 -6.62 33.20 -4.87
C ILE A 37 -6.64 34.67 -4.46
N GLU A 38 -6.58 35.55 -5.45
CA GLU A 38 -6.85 36.98 -5.28
C GLU A 38 -8.36 37.23 -5.41
N GLU A 39 -9.02 37.57 -4.31
CA GLU A 39 -10.44 37.90 -4.24
C GLU A 39 -10.62 39.38 -3.88
N VAL A 40 -11.83 39.91 -4.07
CA VAL A 40 -12.14 41.31 -3.75
C VAL A 40 -12.76 41.38 -2.36
N GLY A 41 -12.13 42.15 -1.46
CA GLY A 41 -12.63 42.43 -0.12
C GLY A 41 -13.87 43.32 -0.11
N GLU A 42 -14.51 43.43 1.05
CA GLU A 42 -15.69 44.29 1.25
C GLU A 42 -15.42 45.76 0.93
N ASP A 43 -14.17 46.20 1.08
CA ASP A 43 -13.69 47.55 0.79
C ASP A 43 -13.25 47.74 -0.68
N GLY A 44 -13.32 46.70 -1.50
CA GLY A 44 -12.84 46.70 -2.88
C GLY A 44 -11.33 46.47 -3.03
N SER A 45 -10.60 46.24 -1.93
CA SER A 45 -9.17 45.93 -1.96
C SER A 45 -8.93 44.45 -2.32
N PRO A 46 -7.83 44.11 -2.99
CA PRO A 46 -7.49 42.71 -3.24
C PRO A 46 -7.10 41.99 -1.94
N ILE A 47 -7.69 40.82 -1.69
CA ILE A 47 -7.41 39.95 -0.56
C ILE A 47 -6.90 38.61 -1.10
N TYR A 48 -5.79 38.12 -0.56
CA TYR A 48 -5.23 36.83 -0.93
C TYR A 48 -5.68 35.75 0.06
N ASN A 49 -6.61 34.90 -0.36
CA ASN A 49 -7.12 33.82 0.46
C ASN A 49 -6.37 32.52 0.18
N LYS A 50 -5.94 31.86 1.27
CA LYS A 50 -5.22 30.59 1.22
C LYS A 50 -6.19 29.43 1.07
N TYR A 51 -5.90 28.55 0.13
CA TYR A 51 -6.64 27.32 -0.13
C TYR A 51 -5.69 26.11 -0.23
N SER A 52 -6.23 24.92 0.00
CA SER A 52 -5.60 23.67 -0.41
C SER A 52 -6.24 23.20 -1.71
N LEU A 53 -5.44 23.10 -2.77
CA LEU A 53 -5.79 22.47 -4.03
C LEU A 53 -5.90 20.96 -3.81
N ILE A 54 -7.10 20.41 -3.96
CA ILE A 54 -7.40 18.99 -3.67
C ILE A 54 -7.44 18.15 -4.93
N SER A 55 -7.98 18.69 -6.02
CA SER A 55 -8.06 18.00 -7.31
C SER A 55 -8.09 19.00 -8.46
N ILE A 56 -7.68 18.54 -9.65
CA ILE A 56 -7.72 19.29 -10.89
C ILE A 56 -8.60 18.53 -11.88
N ASN A 57 -9.60 19.20 -12.45
CA ASN A 57 -10.42 18.68 -13.54
C ASN A 57 -9.86 19.19 -14.88
N GLN A 58 -9.12 18.33 -15.57
CA GLN A 58 -8.44 18.67 -16.81
C GLN A 58 -9.41 19.02 -17.95
N ARG A 59 -10.62 18.45 -17.94
CA ARG A 59 -11.61 18.62 -19.02
C ARG A 59 -12.27 20.00 -18.96
N GLU A 60 -12.73 20.38 -17.77
CA GLU A 60 -13.46 21.63 -17.55
C GLU A 60 -12.53 22.80 -17.17
N LYS A 61 -11.24 22.53 -16.97
CA LYS A 61 -10.23 23.50 -16.48
C LYS A 61 -10.61 24.11 -15.12
N THR A 62 -11.23 23.30 -14.28
CA THR A 62 -11.62 23.63 -12.92
C THR A 62 -10.74 22.89 -11.91
N CYS A 63 -10.85 23.28 -10.65
CA CYS A 63 -10.15 22.64 -9.55
C CYS A 63 -11.03 22.65 -8.29
N MET A 64 -10.85 21.65 -7.44
CA MET A 64 -11.47 21.63 -6.12
C MET A 64 -10.53 22.25 -5.11
N LEU A 65 -10.98 23.31 -4.44
CA LEU A 65 -10.21 24.02 -3.43
C LEU A 65 -10.89 23.90 -2.08
N LYS A 66 -10.09 23.53 -1.06
CA LYS A 66 -10.52 23.49 0.33
C LYS A 66 -10.10 24.76 1.05
N SER A 67 -11.06 25.50 1.59
CA SER A 67 -10.79 26.68 2.42
C SER A 67 -10.15 26.27 3.73
N CYS A 68 -9.07 26.95 4.14
CA CYS A 68 -8.48 26.70 5.47
C CYS A 68 -9.37 27.21 6.62
N HIS A 69 -10.29 28.15 6.35
CA HIS A 69 -11.16 28.77 7.35
C HIS A 69 -12.47 28.00 7.53
N SER A 70 -13.24 27.82 6.45
CA SER A 70 -14.53 27.14 6.51
C SER A 70 -14.43 25.62 6.40
N GLN A 71 -13.27 25.09 5.99
CA GLN A 71 -13.06 23.67 5.64
C GLN A 71 -13.96 23.18 4.48
N GLU A 72 -14.71 24.07 3.84
CA GLU A 72 -15.53 23.76 2.69
C GLU A 72 -14.68 23.54 1.44
N GLU A 73 -15.12 22.60 0.62
CA GLU A 73 -14.55 22.29 -0.69
C GLU A 73 -15.46 22.85 -1.76
N ASN A 74 -14.93 23.80 -2.54
CA ASN A 74 -15.68 24.47 -3.61
C ASN A 74 -14.91 24.35 -4.93
N GLU A 75 -15.65 24.29 -6.02
CA GLU A 75 -15.08 24.26 -7.37
C GLU A 75 -14.73 25.69 -7.83
N TYR A 76 -13.51 25.88 -8.30
CA TYR A 76 -13.02 27.14 -8.86
C TYR A 76 -12.45 26.92 -10.26
N ASN A 77 -12.44 27.97 -11.07
CA ASN A 77 -11.66 27.96 -12.30
C ASN A 77 -10.17 27.94 -11.97
N LEU A 78 -9.35 27.18 -12.69
CA LEU A 78 -7.89 27.18 -12.49
C LEU A 78 -7.28 28.57 -12.67
N ALA A 79 -7.84 29.41 -13.55
CA ALA A 79 -7.40 30.78 -13.76
C ALA A 79 -7.68 31.72 -12.57
N SER A 80 -8.48 31.30 -11.59
CA SER A 80 -8.68 32.04 -10.34
C SER A 80 -7.47 31.93 -9.41
N ILE A 81 -6.64 30.89 -9.56
CA ILE A 81 -5.41 30.75 -8.79
C ILE A 81 -4.41 31.81 -9.25
N ASN A 82 -3.78 32.49 -8.30
CA ASN A 82 -2.74 33.47 -8.59
C ASN A 82 -1.59 32.83 -9.39
N ILE A 83 -1.09 33.55 -10.40
CA ILE A 83 -0.12 33.02 -11.36
C ILE A 83 1.15 32.46 -10.71
N ASP A 84 1.64 33.06 -9.62
CA ASP A 84 2.84 32.59 -8.94
C ASP A 84 2.61 31.20 -8.35
N TRP A 85 1.40 30.94 -7.84
CA TRP A 85 1.01 29.63 -7.30
C TRP A 85 0.74 28.61 -8.40
N LEU A 86 0.24 29.03 -9.57
CA LEU A 86 0.18 28.16 -10.74
C LEU A 86 1.59 27.72 -11.18
N VAL A 87 2.57 28.65 -11.16
CA VAL A 87 3.97 28.34 -11.45
C VAL A 87 4.53 27.37 -10.41
N THR A 88 4.26 27.59 -9.11
CA THR A 88 4.71 26.69 -8.03
C THR A 88 4.17 25.28 -8.21
N VAL A 89 2.85 25.12 -8.43
CA VAL A 89 2.21 23.81 -8.65
C VAL A 89 2.80 23.14 -9.89
N TRP A 90 2.97 23.88 -10.99
CA TRP A 90 3.55 23.35 -12.21
C TRP A 90 4.99 22.87 -12.02
N ASN A 91 5.86 23.68 -11.43
CA ASN A 91 7.25 23.32 -11.21
C ASN A 91 7.35 22.10 -10.30
N HIS A 92 6.60 22.08 -9.20
CA HIS A 92 6.58 20.93 -8.31
C HIS A 92 6.08 19.66 -9.02
N CYS A 93 5.06 19.79 -9.87
CA CYS A 93 4.60 18.67 -10.70
C CYS A 93 5.69 18.18 -11.67
N GLN A 94 6.46 19.07 -12.30
CA GLN A 94 7.57 18.69 -13.17
C GLN A 94 8.71 18.01 -12.40
N GLU A 95 9.04 18.50 -11.21
CA GLU A 95 10.02 17.89 -10.31
C GLU A 95 9.59 16.47 -9.93
N LEU A 96 8.36 16.32 -9.43
CA LEU A 96 7.81 15.02 -9.07
C LEU A 96 7.73 14.06 -10.25
N MET A 97 7.38 14.51 -11.46
CA MET A 97 7.38 13.64 -12.64
C MET A 97 8.80 13.23 -13.07
N SER A 98 9.79 14.14 -12.90
CA SER A 98 11.19 13.85 -13.21
C SER A 98 11.80 12.88 -12.19
N GLU A 99 11.51 13.08 -10.91
CA GLU A 99 11.88 12.19 -9.82
C GLU A 99 11.14 10.86 -9.95
N SER A 100 9.83 10.85 -10.19
CA SER A 100 9.03 9.63 -10.38
C SER A 100 9.58 8.74 -11.49
N ARG A 101 10.07 9.31 -12.60
CA ARG A 101 10.71 8.51 -13.64
C ARG A 101 11.99 7.81 -13.15
N MET A 102 12.87 8.54 -12.45
CA MET A 102 14.09 7.97 -11.87
C MET A 102 13.78 6.97 -10.75
N VAL A 103 12.77 7.27 -9.94
CA VAL A 103 12.29 6.44 -8.83
C VAL A 103 11.66 5.17 -9.36
N ARG A 104 10.88 5.23 -10.45
CA ARG A 104 10.28 4.05 -11.09
C ARG A 104 11.38 3.14 -11.63
N GLU A 105 12.35 3.70 -12.36
CA GLU A 105 13.50 2.94 -12.87
C GLU A 105 14.29 2.30 -11.71
N HIS A 106 14.53 3.05 -10.62
CA HIS A 106 15.16 2.55 -9.40
C HIS A 106 14.35 1.43 -8.74
N ALA A 107 13.07 1.63 -8.49
CA ALA A 107 12.16 0.67 -7.87
C ALA A 107 12.11 -0.66 -8.63
N VAL A 108 12.01 -0.60 -9.96
CA VAL A 108 12.03 -1.78 -10.83
C VAL A 108 13.37 -2.51 -10.71
N CYS A 109 14.50 -1.79 -10.79
CA CYS A 109 15.83 -2.39 -10.62
C CYS A 109 15.98 -3.08 -9.26
N ARG A 110 15.55 -2.43 -8.17
CA ARG A 110 15.63 -3.01 -6.83
C ARG A 110 14.78 -4.27 -6.70
N LEU A 111 13.57 -4.29 -7.25
CA LEU A 111 12.74 -5.49 -7.20
C LEU A 111 13.30 -6.63 -8.07
N LEU A 112 13.90 -6.33 -9.22
CA LEU A 112 14.57 -7.33 -10.06
C LEU A 112 15.84 -7.91 -9.41
N GLU A 113 16.59 -7.08 -8.66
CA GLU A 113 17.79 -7.52 -7.96
C GLU A 113 17.49 -8.41 -6.75
N HIS A 114 16.37 -8.18 -6.07
CA HIS A 114 16.04 -8.79 -4.78
C HIS A 114 14.89 -9.80 -4.84
N THR A 115 14.29 -10.01 -6.01
CA THR A 115 13.16 -10.94 -6.19
C THR A 115 13.24 -11.67 -7.52
N ASP A 116 12.53 -12.79 -7.62
CA ASP A 116 12.38 -13.61 -8.83
C ASP A 116 11.09 -13.31 -9.61
N ALA A 117 10.40 -12.20 -9.30
CA ALA A 117 9.14 -11.84 -9.95
C ALA A 117 9.36 -11.45 -11.42
N ASP A 118 8.33 -11.69 -12.23
CA ASP A 118 8.35 -11.27 -13.62
C ASP A 118 8.22 -9.74 -13.75
N LEU A 119 8.81 -9.19 -14.81
CA LEU A 119 8.86 -7.75 -15.04
C LEU A 119 7.48 -7.12 -15.19
N ASP A 120 6.49 -7.81 -15.78
CA ASP A 120 5.14 -7.27 -15.98
C ASP A 120 4.39 -7.15 -14.64
N TYR A 121 4.59 -8.10 -13.73
CA TYR A 121 4.09 -8.01 -12.36
C TYR A 121 4.79 -6.90 -11.56
N ILE A 122 6.12 -6.79 -11.66
CA ILE A 122 6.90 -5.74 -11.00
C ILE A 122 6.44 -4.35 -11.48
N ASP A 123 6.34 -4.12 -12.78
CA ASP A 123 5.92 -2.84 -13.35
C ASP A 123 4.52 -2.45 -12.85
N LYS A 124 3.56 -3.39 -12.88
CA LYS A 124 2.21 -3.15 -12.37
C LYS A 124 2.17 -2.86 -10.87
N TYR A 125 3.06 -3.48 -10.10
CA TYR A 125 3.15 -3.23 -8.67
C TYR A 125 3.73 -1.85 -8.39
N VAL A 126 4.86 -1.51 -9.03
CA VAL A 126 5.59 -0.24 -8.80
C VAL A 126 4.69 0.95 -9.08
N ASP A 127 3.96 0.94 -10.19
CA ASP A 127 3.07 2.03 -10.59
C ASP A 127 1.94 2.31 -9.57
N LYS A 128 1.60 1.33 -8.72
CA LYS A 128 0.43 1.41 -7.81
C LYS A 128 0.79 1.40 -6.34
N ASN A 129 1.93 0.83 -5.97
CA ASN A 129 2.20 0.44 -4.58
C ASN A 129 3.59 0.85 -4.09
N TRP A 130 4.52 1.27 -4.95
CA TRP A 130 5.82 1.74 -4.50
C TRP A 130 5.66 3.08 -3.75
N ARG A 131 6.22 3.18 -2.54
CA ARG A 131 6.09 4.39 -1.71
C ARG A 131 7.44 5.06 -1.51
N LEU A 132 7.54 6.32 -1.93
CA LEU A 132 8.71 7.17 -1.70
C LEU A 132 9.01 7.41 -0.22
N SER A 133 7.99 7.37 0.63
CA SER A 133 8.14 7.54 2.07
C SER A 133 8.71 6.31 2.77
N PHE A 134 8.86 5.18 2.08
CA PHE A 134 9.38 3.94 2.63
C PHE A 134 10.83 3.73 2.17
N SER A 135 11.65 3.09 3.01
CA SER A 135 12.97 2.62 2.55
C SER A 135 12.82 1.54 1.48
N ASP A 136 13.87 1.30 0.71
CA ASP A 136 13.89 0.22 -0.28
C ASP A 136 13.57 -1.13 0.37
N GLU A 137 14.16 -1.43 1.53
CA GLU A 137 13.93 -2.67 2.25
C GLU A 137 12.46 -2.82 2.68
N ALA A 138 11.84 -1.73 3.13
CA ALA A 138 10.44 -1.72 3.51
C ALA A 138 9.51 -1.91 2.29
N ASN A 139 9.81 -1.28 1.15
CA ASN A 139 9.07 -1.48 -0.09
C ASN A 139 9.22 -2.93 -0.62
N ILE A 140 10.43 -3.49 -0.58
CA ILE A 140 10.70 -4.89 -0.97
C ILE A 140 9.96 -5.86 -0.05
N ALA A 141 9.96 -5.61 1.27
CA ALA A 141 9.21 -6.42 2.23
C ALA A 141 7.70 -6.38 1.95
N ALA A 142 7.14 -5.19 1.67
CA ALA A 142 5.73 -5.03 1.31
C ALA A 142 5.38 -5.77 0.00
N PHE A 143 6.25 -5.70 -1.01
CA PHE A 143 6.10 -6.43 -2.26
C PHE A 143 6.05 -7.95 -2.03
N ASN A 144 7.01 -8.48 -1.27
CA ASN A 144 7.07 -9.90 -0.95
C ASN A 144 5.87 -10.37 -0.10
N ALA A 145 5.38 -9.55 0.82
CA ALA A 145 4.15 -9.85 1.57
C ALA A 145 2.92 -9.93 0.67
N CYS A 146 2.79 -9.00 -0.30
CA CYS A 146 1.70 -8.99 -1.28
C CYS A 146 1.72 -10.25 -2.17
N ARG A 147 2.92 -10.67 -2.61
CA ARG A 147 3.10 -11.92 -3.36
C ARG A 147 2.70 -13.14 -2.54
N LYS A 148 3.22 -13.27 -1.31
CA LYS A 148 2.87 -14.37 -0.40
C LYS A 148 1.37 -14.47 -0.16
N GLN A 149 0.68 -13.35 0.03
CA GLN A 149 -0.78 -13.36 0.23
C GLN A 149 -1.53 -13.87 -1.03
N THR A 150 -1.04 -13.54 -2.22
CA THR A 150 -1.60 -14.04 -3.48
C THR A 150 -1.39 -15.54 -3.63
N ASP A 151 -0.20 -16.03 -3.29
CA ASP A 151 0.14 -17.45 -3.33
C ASP A 151 -0.67 -18.25 -2.31
N CYS A 152 -0.81 -17.78 -1.07
CA CYS A 152 -1.64 -18.42 -0.04
C CYS A 152 -3.13 -18.49 -0.45
N ARG A 153 -3.64 -17.46 -1.13
CA ARG A 153 -5.02 -17.49 -1.67
C ARG A 153 -5.17 -18.55 -2.74
N LEU A 154 -4.24 -18.60 -3.70
CA LEU A 154 -4.25 -19.60 -4.77
C LEU A 154 -4.15 -21.02 -4.19
N GLU A 155 -3.24 -21.24 -3.24
CA GLU A 155 -3.08 -22.50 -2.52
C GLU A 155 -4.40 -22.91 -1.84
N THR A 156 -5.02 -22.00 -1.10
CA THR A 156 -6.29 -22.25 -0.40
C THR A 156 -7.40 -22.63 -1.39
N TYR A 157 -7.50 -21.94 -2.53
CA TYR A 157 -8.47 -22.26 -3.56
C TYR A 157 -8.22 -23.62 -4.20
N LEU A 158 -6.96 -23.94 -4.53
CA LEU A 158 -6.58 -25.23 -5.09
C LEU A 158 -6.87 -26.38 -4.12
N ARG A 159 -6.55 -26.21 -2.84
CA ARG A 159 -6.85 -27.20 -1.79
C ARG A 159 -8.35 -27.44 -1.63
N LYS A 160 -9.16 -26.37 -1.51
CA LYS A 160 -10.63 -26.48 -1.42
C LYS A 160 -11.24 -27.15 -2.66
N LEU A 161 -10.73 -26.80 -3.84
CA LEU A 161 -11.19 -27.38 -5.10
C LEU A 161 -10.88 -28.88 -5.16
N LEU A 162 -9.67 -29.28 -4.77
CA LEU A 162 -9.27 -30.68 -4.71
C LEU A 162 -10.08 -31.48 -3.68
N GLU A 163 -10.34 -30.90 -2.52
CA GLU A 163 -11.14 -31.52 -1.45
C GLU A 163 -12.58 -31.76 -1.92
N PHE A 164 -13.25 -30.72 -2.41
CA PHE A 164 -14.65 -30.80 -2.85
C PHE A 164 -14.83 -31.78 -4.01
N ALA A 165 -13.96 -31.69 -5.03
CA ALA A 165 -14.04 -32.54 -6.21
C ALA A 165 -13.69 -34.01 -5.89
N SER A 166 -12.82 -34.27 -4.90
CA SER A 166 -12.49 -35.64 -4.47
C SER A 166 -13.67 -36.36 -3.80
N VAL A 167 -14.62 -35.62 -3.23
CA VAL A 167 -15.83 -36.17 -2.60
C VAL A 167 -16.96 -36.32 -3.61
N GLY A 168 -17.15 -35.31 -4.47
CA GLY A 168 -18.30 -35.25 -5.37
C GLY A 168 -18.15 -35.99 -6.71
N ILE A 169 -16.92 -36.27 -7.14
CA ILE A 169 -16.66 -36.79 -8.49
C ILE A 169 -15.97 -38.17 -8.41
N PRO A 170 -16.64 -39.26 -8.82
CA PRO A 170 -16.03 -40.59 -8.89
C PRO A 170 -14.76 -40.57 -9.76
N ALA A 171 -13.71 -41.24 -9.30
CA ALA A 171 -12.41 -41.31 -9.98
C ALA A 171 -11.68 -39.96 -10.20
N PHE A 172 -12.09 -38.85 -9.55
CA PHE A 172 -11.43 -37.55 -9.71
C PHE A 172 -9.92 -37.58 -9.43
N LYS A 173 -9.49 -38.38 -8.44
CA LYS A 173 -8.06 -38.56 -8.11
C LYS A 173 -7.22 -39.14 -9.25
N GLN A 174 -7.85 -39.75 -10.26
CA GLN A 174 -7.18 -40.30 -11.45
C GLN A 174 -7.19 -39.31 -12.64
N SER A 175 -7.92 -38.19 -12.50
CA SER A 175 -8.03 -37.17 -13.54
C SER A 175 -6.71 -36.43 -13.75
N THR A 176 -6.55 -35.86 -14.95
CA THR A 176 -5.46 -34.94 -15.27
C THR A 176 -5.54 -33.69 -14.39
N MET A 177 -6.73 -33.14 -14.21
CA MET A 177 -6.97 -31.94 -13.40
C MET A 177 -6.51 -32.09 -11.94
N PHE A 178 -6.78 -33.24 -11.30
CA PHE A 178 -6.25 -33.54 -9.97
C PHE A 178 -4.72 -33.53 -9.97
N ARG A 179 -4.10 -34.13 -10.99
CA ARG A 179 -2.64 -34.21 -11.12
C ARG A 179 -2.02 -32.83 -11.32
N ASP A 180 -2.61 -32.00 -12.17
CA ASP A 180 -2.11 -30.66 -12.51
C ASP A 180 -2.23 -29.71 -11.31
N CYS A 181 -3.37 -29.73 -10.61
CA CYS A 181 -3.54 -28.96 -9.37
C CYS A 181 -2.57 -29.39 -8.27
N ASN A 182 -2.34 -30.70 -8.13
CA ASN A 182 -1.43 -31.23 -7.12
C ASN A 182 0.06 -30.99 -7.48
N ALA A 183 0.38 -30.87 -8.77
CA ALA A 183 1.70 -30.43 -9.23
C ALA A 183 1.90 -28.94 -8.96
N ALA A 184 0.91 -28.09 -9.28
CA ALA A 184 0.96 -26.66 -8.99
C ALA A 184 1.13 -26.38 -7.48
N LEU A 185 0.47 -27.15 -6.61
CA LEU A 185 0.65 -27.06 -5.15
C LEU A 185 2.06 -27.44 -4.67
N LYS A 186 2.82 -28.24 -5.43
CA LYS A 186 4.21 -28.59 -5.07
C LYS A 186 5.21 -27.49 -5.42
N ASP A 187 4.89 -26.67 -6.41
CA ASP A 187 5.73 -25.57 -6.87
C ASP A 187 5.46 -24.27 -6.11
N ILE A 188 4.34 -24.17 -5.39
CA ILE A 188 4.08 -23.07 -4.46
C ILE A 188 4.98 -23.24 -3.23
N PRO A 189 5.80 -22.22 -2.88
CA PRO A 189 6.62 -22.29 -1.67
C PRO A 189 5.72 -22.51 -0.47
N ILE A 190 5.99 -23.56 0.31
CA ILE A 190 5.29 -23.80 1.58
C ILE A 190 5.63 -22.62 2.49
N VAL A 191 4.71 -21.66 2.58
CA VAL A 191 4.78 -20.61 3.58
C VAL A 191 4.46 -21.29 4.89
N LYS A 192 5.51 -21.75 5.58
CA LYS A 192 5.39 -22.26 6.94
C LYS A 192 4.71 -21.19 7.79
N GLU A 193 3.59 -21.55 8.38
CA GLU A 193 2.79 -20.69 9.23
C GLU A 193 3.55 -20.47 10.54
N ILE A 194 3.73 -19.22 10.95
CA ILE A 194 4.34 -18.91 12.24
C ILE A 194 3.24 -19.00 13.30
N LYS A 195 3.43 -19.91 14.26
CA LYS A 195 2.53 -20.07 15.42
C LYS A 195 3.28 -19.81 16.71
N VAL A 196 2.56 -19.27 17.69
CA VAL A 196 3.04 -19.08 19.05
C VAL A 196 2.53 -20.24 19.90
N PHE A 197 3.43 -20.92 20.57
CA PHE A 197 3.15 -22.02 21.49
C PHE A 197 3.38 -21.55 22.92
N LEU A 198 2.34 -21.63 23.74
CA LEU A 198 2.38 -21.42 25.19
C LEU A 198 2.38 -22.79 25.84
N TYR A 199 3.39 -23.12 26.64
CA TYR A 199 3.55 -24.46 27.19
C TYR A 199 3.91 -24.44 28.67
N SER A 200 3.29 -25.33 29.45
CA SER A 200 3.33 -25.30 30.92
C SER A 200 4.73 -25.45 31.50
N ILE A 201 5.11 -24.59 32.45
CA ILE A 201 6.38 -24.69 33.18
C ILE A 201 6.49 -25.96 34.04
N SER A 202 5.36 -26.60 34.36
CA SER A 202 5.33 -27.82 35.17
C SER A 202 5.62 -29.08 34.35
N ASN A 203 5.31 -29.03 33.05
CA ASN A 203 5.39 -30.19 32.16
C ASN A 203 6.64 -30.15 31.26
N PHE A 204 7.20 -28.95 31.05
CA PHE A 204 8.33 -28.75 30.14
C PHE A 204 9.44 -27.93 30.77
N GLU A 205 10.67 -28.27 30.39
CA GLU A 205 11.81 -27.40 30.63
C GLU A 205 11.71 -26.14 29.76
N ARG A 206 12.24 -25.03 30.26
CA ARG A 206 12.28 -23.74 29.53
C ARG A 206 12.90 -23.88 28.13
N ASN A 207 13.83 -24.80 27.96
CA ASN A 207 14.58 -25.09 26.75
C ASN A 207 14.10 -26.34 26.01
N ALA A 208 12.86 -26.81 26.26
CA ALA A 208 12.24 -27.89 25.47
C ALA A 208 12.40 -27.66 23.96
N SER A 209 12.63 -28.75 23.23
CA SER A 209 12.87 -28.67 21.79
C SER A 209 11.57 -28.43 21.02
N ASP A 210 11.67 -27.91 19.80
CA ASP A 210 10.50 -27.70 18.95
C ASP A 210 9.81 -29.04 18.67
N GLU A 211 10.54 -30.15 18.52
CA GLU A 211 9.96 -31.48 18.32
C GLU A 211 9.15 -31.96 19.53
N GLU A 212 9.59 -31.67 20.75
CA GLU A 212 8.88 -32.07 21.97
C GLU A 212 7.57 -31.29 22.14
N ILE A 213 7.61 -29.97 21.89
CA ILE A 213 6.44 -29.09 21.98
C ILE A 213 5.42 -29.45 20.89
N LEU A 214 5.89 -29.64 19.65
CA LEU A 214 5.02 -30.00 18.53
C LEU A 214 4.39 -31.37 18.72
N LYS A 215 5.13 -32.34 19.27
CA LYS A 215 4.57 -33.66 19.57
C LYS A 215 3.41 -33.57 20.58
N ALA A 216 3.59 -32.81 21.66
CA ALA A 216 2.53 -32.63 22.65
C ALA A 216 1.30 -31.91 22.06
N TRP A 217 1.53 -30.92 21.18
CA TRP A 217 0.45 -30.28 20.44
C TRP A 217 -0.29 -31.24 19.49
N ASP A 218 0.44 -32.06 18.72
CA ASP A 218 -0.13 -33.08 17.82
C ASP A 218 -0.95 -34.13 18.59
N GLU A 219 -0.55 -34.43 19.83
CA GLU A 219 -1.24 -35.34 20.75
C GLU A 219 -2.44 -34.68 21.46
N ASN A 220 -2.73 -33.40 21.20
CA ASN A 220 -3.73 -32.57 21.88
C ASN A 220 -3.56 -32.58 23.41
N ASP A 221 -2.32 -32.46 23.88
CA ASP A 221 -2.02 -32.34 25.30
C ASP A 221 -2.43 -30.95 25.83
N ASP A 222 -3.21 -30.92 26.90
CA ASP A 222 -3.71 -29.68 27.53
C ASP A 222 -2.58 -28.78 28.09
N SER A 223 -1.35 -29.28 28.15
CA SER A 223 -0.18 -28.51 28.59
C SER A 223 0.43 -27.61 27.50
N VAL A 224 -0.11 -27.64 26.27
CA VAL A 224 0.30 -26.77 25.15
C VAL A 224 -0.90 -26.05 24.55
N GLU A 225 -0.87 -24.72 24.57
CA GLU A 225 -1.82 -23.84 23.91
C GLU A 225 -1.16 -23.16 22.70
N VAL A 226 -1.95 -22.87 21.66
CA VAL A 226 -1.45 -22.24 20.43
C VAL A 226 -2.25 -20.97 20.13
N CYS A 227 -1.54 -19.88 19.89
CA CYS A 227 -2.12 -18.60 19.50
C CYS A 227 -1.36 -17.94 18.34
N THR A 228 -1.97 -16.90 17.79
CA THR A 228 -1.36 -16.03 16.78
C THR A 228 -0.48 -14.96 17.45
N ILE A 229 0.39 -14.30 16.67
CA ILE A 229 1.21 -13.19 17.15
C ILE A 229 0.35 -12.02 17.67
N ASP A 230 -0.78 -11.74 17.02
CA ASP A 230 -1.68 -10.66 17.42
C ASP A 230 -2.42 -11.00 18.72
N GLU A 231 -2.83 -12.26 18.90
CA GLU A 231 -3.42 -12.74 20.16
C GLU A 231 -2.40 -12.70 21.31
N LEU A 232 -1.16 -13.14 21.08
CA LEU A 232 -0.08 -13.00 22.06
C LEU A 232 0.13 -11.52 22.44
N ALA A 233 0.16 -10.62 21.45
CA ALA A 233 0.31 -9.19 21.69
C ALA A 233 -0.85 -8.61 22.50
N ALA A 234 -2.09 -9.05 22.24
CA ALA A 234 -3.24 -8.68 23.05
C ALA A 234 -3.09 -9.16 24.50
N MET A 235 -2.72 -10.44 24.70
CA MET A 235 -2.49 -11.02 26.03
C MET A 235 -1.38 -10.29 26.81
N LEU A 236 -0.32 -9.84 26.14
CA LEU A 236 0.77 -9.07 26.76
C LEU A 236 0.39 -7.63 27.11
N ASN A 237 -0.57 -7.05 26.38
CA ASN A 237 -1.06 -5.69 26.61
C ASN A 237 -2.15 -5.62 27.70
N ASP A 238 -2.73 -6.75 28.08
CA ASP A 238 -3.68 -6.83 29.19
C ASP A 238 -2.93 -6.79 30.54
N ASP A 239 -3.45 -6.02 31.50
CA ASP A 239 -2.82 -5.71 32.81
C ASP A 239 -2.53 -6.95 33.70
N ASP A 240 -3.04 -8.13 33.33
CA ASP A 240 -2.87 -9.41 34.03
C ASP A 240 -2.36 -10.50 33.06
N ALA A 241 -1.32 -10.17 32.29
CA ALA A 241 -0.65 -11.07 31.36
C ALA A 241 -0.10 -12.31 32.12
N GLY A 242 -0.98 -13.31 32.31
CA GLY A 242 -0.84 -14.50 33.16
C GLY A 242 0.19 -15.52 32.69
N PHE A 243 1.35 -15.08 32.22
CA PHE A 243 2.43 -15.93 31.73
C PHE A 243 3.35 -16.45 32.84
N SER A 244 3.01 -16.28 34.11
CA SER A 244 3.83 -16.78 35.22
C SER A 244 3.96 -18.31 35.24
N GLU A 245 3.04 -19.02 34.58
CA GLU A 245 2.99 -20.49 34.54
C GLU A 245 3.24 -21.09 33.14
N GLN A 246 3.59 -20.26 32.16
CA GLN A 246 3.81 -20.70 30.78
C GLN A 246 5.15 -20.22 30.23
N TRP A 247 5.82 -21.10 29.49
CA TRP A 247 6.89 -20.75 28.57
C TRP A 247 6.29 -20.39 27.21
N VAL A 248 7.03 -19.59 26.42
CA VAL A 248 6.61 -19.14 25.09
C VAL A 248 7.65 -19.53 24.05
N ARG A 249 7.21 -20.16 22.95
CA ARG A 249 8.06 -20.47 21.79
C ARG A 249 7.33 -20.07 20.50
N ILE A 250 8.09 -19.51 19.56
CA ILE A 250 7.59 -19.21 18.22
C ILE A 250 8.15 -20.27 17.28
N ILE A 251 7.29 -21.05 16.64
CA ILE A 251 7.67 -22.15 15.75
C ILE A 251 7.04 -21.93 14.37
N SER A 252 7.81 -22.20 13.33
CA SER A 252 7.36 -22.14 11.93
C SER A 252 6.94 -23.54 11.48
N VAL A 253 5.62 -23.76 11.37
CA VAL A 253 4.98 -25.06 11.07
C VAL A 253 4.45 -25.14 9.65
#